data_AF-A0A446ZLV4-F1
#
_entry.id   AF-A0A446ZLV4-F1
#
_cell.length_a   1.000
_cell.length_b   1.000
_cell.length_c   1.000
_cell.angle_alpha   90.00
_cell.angle_beta   90.00
_cell.angle_gamma   90.00
#
_symmetry.space_group_name_H-M   'P 1'
#
loop_
_entity.id
_entity.type
_entity.pdbx_description
1 polymer ?
#
loop_
_entity_poly.entity_id
_entity_poly.type
_entity_poly.pdbx_seq_one_letter_code
_entity_poly.pdbx_strand_id
1 'polypeptide(L)'
;MNILQFLGFTLAPSLTLGLVVFMVRNWFLERLKNSIKHEYDMSLESFKSDLKIENDKELEEIKALLKKQTDANLEDYRFKIEIRKKWLNDVREASIEYLLIVRGQINLVQTFVIANPSTNNSTMIDENYKKSLEKISNTTVDLGSVTFKLETLIVGLEPIATEIFKNMKEINDLVGTMSINHHTKRQPILPNTKEYIDLQESINKFKNNVMNLLKEKTENF
;
A
#
# COMPACT_ATOMS: atom_id res chain seq x y z
N MET A 1 -44.26 107.90 4.69
CA MET A 1 -43.76 106.52 4.56
C MET A 1 -43.49 106.00 5.96
N ASN A 2 -44.25 105.01 6.42
CA ASN A 2 -44.11 104.53 7.81
C ASN A 2 -42.77 103.82 7.98
N ILE A 3 -42.10 103.97 9.14
CA ILE A 3 -40.85 103.26 9.48
C ILE A 3 -40.99 101.75 9.27
N LEU A 4 -42.19 101.20 9.51
CA LEU A 4 -42.55 99.81 9.23
C LEU A 4 -42.43 99.42 7.73
N GLN A 5 -42.76 100.34 6.81
CA GLN A 5 -42.67 100.10 5.37
C GLN A 5 -41.22 100.17 4.86
N PHE A 6 -40.39 101.04 5.44
CA PHE A 6 -38.97 101.12 5.12
C PHE A 6 -38.20 99.88 5.59
N LEU A 7 -38.48 99.42 6.82
CA LEU A 7 -37.96 98.16 7.35
C LEU A 7 -38.42 96.96 6.51
N GLY A 8 -39.69 96.93 6.08
CA GLY A 8 -40.20 95.88 5.21
C GLY A 8 -39.50 95.81 3.85
N PHE A 9 -39.16 96.97 3.25
CA PHE A 9 -38.54 97.04 1.93
C PHE A 9 -37.04 96.74 1.91
N THR A 10 -36.31 96.93 3.00
CA THR A 10 -34.85 96.68 3.08
C THR A 10 -34.50 95.32 3.72
N LEU A 11 -35.31 94.83 4.64
CA LEU A 11 -35.10 93.52 5.27
C LEU A 11 -35.55 92.36 4.39
N ALA A 12 -36.64 92.52 3.63
CA ALA A 12 -37.15 91.46 2.76
C ALA A 12 -36.14 91.02 1.67
N PRO A 13 -35.46 91.93 0.95
CA PRO A 13 -34.42 91.55 -0.03
C PRO A 13 -33.19 90.92 0.63
N SER A 14 -32.82 91.38 1.83
CA SER A 14 -31.64 90.88 2.56
C SER A 14 -31.87 89.45 3.08
N LEU A 15 -33.08 89.16 3.57
CA LEU A 15 -33.49 87.83 4.01
C LEU A 15 -33.64 86.85 2.84
N THR A 16 -34.20 87.29 1.71
CA THR A 16 -34.31 86.45 0.51
C THR A 16 -32.95 86.15 -0.09
N LEU A 17 -32.04 87.13 -0.17
CA LEU A 17 -30.64 86.90 -0.57
C LEU A 17 -29.93 85.92 0.39
N GLY A 18 -30.13 86.07 1.70
CA GLY A 18 -29.59 85.14 2.70
C GLY A 18 -30.09 83.71 2.51
N LEU A 19 -31.39 83.53 2.27
CA LEU A 19 -31.98 82.22 1.99
C LEU A 19 -31.49 81.61 0.67
N VAL A 20 -31.37 82.40 -0.38
CA VAL A 20 -30.85 81.94 -1.68
C VAL A 20 -29.38 81.52 -1.56
N VAL A 21 -28.53 82.32 -0.90
CA VAL A 21 -27.12 81.98 -0.66
C VAL A 21 -27.00 80.72 0.21
N PHE A 22 -27.86 80.57 1.24
CA PHE A 22 -27.89 79.38 2.07
C PHE A 22 -28.27 78.12 1.27
N MET A 23 -29.32 78.20 0.43
CA MET A 23 -29.74 77.09 -0.43
C MET A 23 -28.66 76.72 -1.46
N VAL A 24 -28.04 77.70 -2.12
CA VAL A 24 -26.96 77.46 -3.09
C VAL A 24 -25.75 76.83 -2.41
N ARG A 25 -25.37 77.33 -1.22
CA ARG A 25 -24.28 76.74 -0.43
C ARG A 25 -24.57 75.30 -0.02
N ASN A 26 -25.79 75.02 0.44
CA ASN A 26 -26.17 73.67 0.85
C ASN A 26 -26.21 72.71 -0.34
N TRP A 27 -26.80 73.15 -1.47
CA TRP A 27 -26.83 72.38 -2.71
C TRP A 27 -25.43 72.05 -3.22
N PHE A 28 -24.50 73.02 -3.20
CA PHE A 28 -23.12 72.81 -3.63
C PHE A 28 -22.36 71.85 -2.70
N LEU A 29 -22.51 72.00 -1.37
CA LEU A 29 -21.92 71.08 -0.39
C LEU A 29 -22.47 69.65 -0.52
N GLU A 30 -23.76 69.51 -0.76
CA GLU A 30 -24.41 68.22 -0.95
C GLU A 30 -23.95 67.55 -2.24
N ARG A 31 -23.76 68.32 -3.32
CA ARG A 31 -23.20 67.80 -4.57
C ARG A 31 -21.75 67.35 -4.41
N LEU A 32 -20.91 68.14 -3.71
CA LEU A 32 -19.52 67.78 -3.42
C LEU A 32 -19.43 66.52 -2.54
N LYS A 33 -20.23 66.45 -1.46
CA LYS A 33 -20.29 65.26 -0.60
C LYS A 33 -20.69 64.01 -1.37
N ASN A 34 -21.68 64.12 -2.27
CA ASN A 34 -22.12 63.00 -3.09
C ASN A 34 -21.05 62.57 -4.11
N SER A 35 -20.30 63.52 -4.68
CA SER A 35 -19.18 63.20 -5.58
C SER A 35 -18.06 62.46 -4.86
N ILE A 36 -17.64 62.99 -3.70
CA ILE A 36 -16.59 62.39 -2.87
C ILE A 36 -17.01 61.01 -2.42
N LYS A 37 -18.26 60.86 -1.92
CA LYS A 37 -18.80 59.56 -1.52
C LYS A 37 -18.79 58.56 -2.68
N HIS A 38 -19.20 58.98 -3.87
CA HIS A 38 -19.20 58.10 -5.04
C HIS A 38 -17.78 57.63 -5.43
N GLU A 39 -16.79 58.54 -5.42
CA GLU A 39 -15.39 58.17 -5.68
C GLU A 39 -14.83 57.22 -4.61
N TYR A 40 -15.16 57.44 -3.34
CA TYR A 40 -14.80 56.53 -2.26
C TYR A 40 -15.48 55.17 -2.40
N ASP A 41 -16.79 55.14 -2.70
CA ASP A 41 -17.55 53.91 -2.88
C ASP A 41 -16.98 53.11 -4.07
N MET A 42 -16.67 53.77 -5.19
CA MET A 42 -16.00 53.14 -6.35
C MET A 42 -14.60 52.60 -6.00
N SER A 43 -13.80 53.39 -5.27
CA SER A 43 -12.44 52.98 -4.87
C SER A 43 -12.49 51.79 -3.90
N LEU A 44 -13.46 51.79 -2.97
CA LEU A 44 -13.67 50.72 -2.03
C LEU A 44 -14.15 49.44 -2.74
N GLU A 45 -15.06 49.58 -3.70
CA GLU A 45 -15.54 48.46 -4.52
C GLU A 45 -14.42 47.88 -5.38
N SER A 46 -13.60 48.72 -6.00
CA SER A 46 -12.40 48.29 -6.74
C SER A 46 -11.44 47.53 -5.82
N PHE A 47 -11.07 48.10 -4.68
CA PHE A 47 -10.15 47.46 -3.74
C PHE A 47 -10.69 46.14 -3.20
N LYS A 48 -12.00 46.07 -2.92
CA LYS A 48 -12.66 44.83 -2.51
C LYS A 48 -12.68 43.79 -3.62
N SER A 49 -12.88 44.22 -4.87
CA SER A 49 -12.82 43.35 -6.04
C SER A 49 -11.41 42.79 -6.22
N ASP A 50 -10.38 43.64 -6.13
CA ASP A 50 -8.98 43.25 -6.27
C ASP A 50 -8.56 42.27 -5.18
N LEU A 51 -8.89 42.56 -3.91
CA LEU A 51 -8.66 41.65 -2.80
C LEU A 51 -9.37 40.30 -2.99
N LYS A 52 -10.59 40.30 -3.54
CA LYS A 52 -11.31 39.07 -3.79
C LYS A 52 -10.65 38.25 -4.88
N ILE A 53 -10.23 38.88 -5.98
CA ILE A 53 -9.51 38.22 -7.07
C ILE A 53 -8.21 37.61 -6.57
N GLU A 54 -7.44 38.35 -5.77
CA GLU A 54 -6.18 37.88 -5.18
C GLU A 54 -6.42 36.68 -4.25
N ASN A 55 -7.38 36.78 -3.33
CA ASN A 55 -7.73 35.67 -2.44
C ASN A 55 -8.23 34.43 -3.21
N ASP A 56 -9.10 34.61 -4.21
CA ASP A 56 -9.64 33.50 -5.00
C ASP A 56 -8.49 32.80 -5.76
N LYS A 57 -7.53 33.57 -6.29
CA LYS A 57 -6.35 33.03 -6.97
C LYS A 57 -5.42 32.27 -6.01
N GLU A 58 -5.07 32.86 -4.87
CA GLU A 58 -4.23 32.17 -3.86
C GLU A 58 -4.90 30.88 -3.38
N LEU A 59 -6.21 30.91 -3.17
CA LEU A 59 -6.99 29.76 -2.73
C LEU A 59 -7.02 28.66 -3.79
N GLU A 60 -7.15 29.00 -5.07
CA GLU A 60 -7.01 28.05 -6.18
C GLU A 60 -5.60 27.44 -6.26
N GLU A 61 -4.55 28.25 -6.11
CA GLU A 61 -3.17 27.77 -6.10
C GLU A 61 -2.90 26.81 -4.93
N ILE A 62 -3.34 27.17 -3.72
CA ILE A 62 -3.23 26.31 -2.53
C ILE A 62 -4.01 25.01 -2.74
N LYS A 63 -5.24 25.06 -3.28
CA LYS A 63 -6.02 23.86 -3.60
C LYS A 63 -5.31 22.96 -4.60
N ALA A 64 -4.72 23.54 -5.65
CA ALA A 64 -3.99 22.80 -6.67
C ALA A 64 -2.75 22.11 -6.08
N LEU A 65 -1.99 22.80 -5.22
CA LEU A 65 -0.84 22.25 -4.51
C LEU A 65 -1.25 21.10 -3.56
N LEU A 66 -2.30 21.30 -2.74
CA LEU A 66 -2.80 20.27 -1.84
C LEU A 66 -3.28 19.04 -2.60
N LYS A 67 -3.99 19.22 -3.71
CA LYS A 67 -4.44 18.10 -4.55
C LYS A 67 -3.25 17.34 -5.13
N LYS A 68 -2.26 18.06 -5.70
CA LYS A 68 -1.04 17.43 -6.24
C LYS A 68 -0.27 16.65 -5.18
N GLN A 69 -0.13 17.20 -3.97
CA GLN A 69 0.55 16.52 -2.87
C GLN A 69 -0.24 15.28 -2.39
N THR A 70 -1.56 15.40 -2.32
CA THR A 70 -2.44 14.28 -1.95
C THR A 70 -2.39 13.16 -2.98
N ASP A 71 -2.46 13.51 -4.27
CA ASP A 71 -2.39 12.55 -5.37
C ASP A 71 -1.02 11.84 -5.39
N ALA A 72 0.08 12.57 -5.22
CA ALA A 72 1.43 12.00 -5.13
C ALA A 72 1.59 11.07 -3.92
N ASN A 73 1.10 11.47 -2.74
CA ASN A 73 1.13 10.63 -1.54
C ASN A 73 0.28 9.37 -1.72
N LEU A 74 -0.92 9.49 -2.32
CA LEU A 74 -1.77 8.33 -2.62
C LEU A 74 -1.10 7.35 -3.57
N GLU A 75 -0.39 7.85 -4.57
CA GLU A 75 0.38 7.02 -5.51
C GLU A 75 1.53 6.29 -4.79
N ASP A 76 2.28 6.97 -3.92
CA ASP A 76 3.32 6.33 -3.09
C ASP A 76 2.76 5.25 -2.17
N TYR A 77 1.63 5.51 -1.50
CA TYR A 77 0.96 4.50 -0.68
C TYR A 77 0.48 3.30 -1.51
N ARG A 78 -0.12 3.54 -2.69
CA ARG A 78 -0.54 2.47 -3.61
C ARG A 78 0.63 1.61 -4.04
N PHE A 79 1.74 2.24 -4.43
CA PHE A 79 2.95 1.56 -4.84
C PHE A 79 3.53 0.68 -3.72
N LYS A 80 3.62 1.22 -2.49
CA LYS A 80 4.05 0.45 -1.30
C LYS A 80 3.14 -0.73 -1.01
N ILE A 81 1.83 -0.54 -1.11
CA ILE A 81 0.84 -1.62 -0.96
C ILE A 81 1.04 -2.70 -2.03
N GLU A 82 1.28 -2.31 -3.28
CA GLU A 82 1.47 -3.25 -4.38
C GLU A 82 2.74 -4.09 -4.23
N ILE A 83 3.87 -3.46 -3.89
CA ILE A 83 5.12 -4.19 -3.58
C ILE A 83 4.89 -5.19 -2.46
N ARG A 84 4.22 -4.78 -1.37
CA ARG A 84 3.97 -5.66 -0.22
C ARG A 84 3.05 -6.82 -0.59
N LYS A 85 1.98 -6.56 -1.36
CA LYS A 85 1.08 -7.62 -1.87
C LYS A 85 1.83 -8.62 -2.74
N LYS A 86 2.70 -8.13 -3.63
CA LYS A 86 3.55 -8.98 -4.45
C LYS A 86 4.46 -9.85 -3.59
N TRP A 87 5.14 -9.27 -2.61
CA TRP A 87 6.00 -10.02 -1.68
C TRP A 87 5.23 -11.11 -0.91
N LEU A 88 4.05 -10.78 -0.37
CA LEU A 88 3.18 -11.77 0.31
C LEU A 88 2.81 -12.93 -0.61
N ASN A 89 2.52 -12.64 -1.87
CA ASN A 89 2.20 -13.65 -2.86
C ASN A 89 3.41 -14.53 -3.17
N ASP A 90 4.58 -13.92 -3.40
CA ASP A 90 5.82 -14.62 -3.74
C ASP A 90 6.24 -15.59 -2.62
N VAL A 91 6.14 -15.18 -1.34
CA VAL A 91 6.40 -16.05 -0.18
C VAL A 91 5.42 -17.23 -0.12
N ARG A 92 4.14 -16.95 -0.31
CA ARG A 92 3.09 -17.97 -0.29
C ARG A 92 3.30 -19.00 -1.40
N GLU A 93 3.55 -18.55 -2.62
CA GLU A 93 3.79 -19.43 -3.77
C GLU A 93 5.04 -20.29 -3.57
N ALA A 94 6.16 -19.69 -3.17
CA ALA A 94 7.39 -20.43 -2.90
C ALA A 94 7.22 -21.47 -1.77
N SER A 95 6.41 -21.14 -0.75
CA SER A 95 6.10 -22.08 0.36
C SER A 95 5.25 -23.27 -0.10
N ILE A 96 4.29 -23.03 -1.02
CA ILE A 96 3.49 -24.09 -1.62
C ILE A 96 4.36 -24.97 -2.51
N GLU A 97 5.17 -24.34 -3.36
CA GLU A 97 6.12 -25.00 -4.26
C GLU A 97 7.06 -25.93 -3.49
N TYR A 98 7.63 -25.43 -2.39
CA TYR A 98 8.50 -26.19 -1.48
C TYR A 98 7.82 -27.47 -0.98
N LEU A 99 6.60 -27.35 -0.45
CA LEU A 99 5.84 -28.48 0.08
C LEU A 99 5.42 -29.48 -1.01
N LEU A 100 5.15 -29.00 -2.22
CA LEU A 100 4.85 -29.86 -3.37
C LEU A 100 6.06 -30.69 -3.78
N ILE A 101 7.26 -30.11 -3.79
CA ILE A 101 8.50 -30.82 -4.10
C ILE A 101 8.80 -31.87 -3.03
N VAL A 102 8.69 -31.51 -1.75
CA VAL A 102 8.82 -32.46 -0.62
C VAL A 102 7.90 -33.65 -0.80
N ARG A 103 6.61 -33.40 -1.08
CA ARG A 103 5.65 -34.47 -1.35
C ARG A 103 5.99 -35.28 -2.60
N GLY A 104 6.47 -34.61 -3.65
CA GLY A 104 6.89 -35.23 -4.91
C GLY A 104 8.01 -36.24 -4.69
N GLN A 105 9.04 -35.90 -3.91
CA GLN A 105 10.13 -36.81 -3.56
C GLN A 105 9.63 -38.07 -2.85
N ILE A 106 8.81 -37.90 -1.81
CA ILE A 106 8.22 -39.03 -1.07
C ILE A 106 7.38 -39.92 -1.99
N ASN A 107 6.58 -39.33 -2.89
CA ASN A 107 5.76 -40.08 -3.85
C ASN A 107 6.60 -40.85 -4.88
N LEU A 108 7.72 -40.28 -5.34
CA LEU A 108 8.64 -40.95 -6.26
C LEU A 108 9.23 -42.21 -5.61
N VAL A 109 9.69 -42.11 -4.36
CA VAL A 109 10.20 -43.23 -3.58
C VAL A 109 9.11 -44.28 -3.40
N GLN A 110 7.91 -43.87 -2.94
CA GLN A 110 6.79 -44.78 -2.71
C GLN A 110 6.39 -45.53 -3.98
N THR A 111 6.29 -44.83 -5.11
CA THR A 111 5.91 -45.41 -6.41
C THR A 111 6.94 -46.41 -6.90
N PHE A 112 8.24 -46.07 -6.76
CA PHE A 112 9.32 -46.98 -7.13
C PHE A 112 9.27 -48.28 -6.31
N VAL A 113 9.13 -48.15 -4.99
CA VAL A 113 9.11 -49.30 -4.07
C VAL A 113 7.90 -50.20 -4.32
N ILE A 114 6.71 -49.63 -4.50
CA ILE A 114 5.49 -50.40 -4.78
C ILE A 114 5.60 -51.14 -6.12
N ALA A 115 6.19 -50.52 -7.14
CA ALA A 115 6.36 -51.12 -8.45
C ALA A 115 7.45 -52.22 -8.48
N ASN A 116 8.39 -52.20 -7.53
CA ASN A 116 9.55 -53.11 -7.50
C ASN A 116 9.74 -53.74 -6.11
N PRO A 117 8.78 -54.55 -5.63
CA PRO A 117 8.94 -55.30 -4.38
C PRO A 117 10.14 -56.25 -4.50
N SER A 118 10.78 -56.56 -3.38
CA SER A 118 12.10 -57.21 -3.24
C SER A 118 12.28 -58.60 -3.91
N THR A 119 11.31 -59.10 -4.66
CA THR A 119 11.22 -60.49 -5.15
C THR A 119 11.36 -60.68 -6.67
N ASN A 120 11.55 -59.62 -7.48
CA ASN A 120 11.51 -59.74 -8.95
C ASN A 120 12.91 -59.66 -9.63
N ASN A 121 12.97 -60.07 -10.91
CA ASN A 121 14.17 -60.25 -11.76
C ASN A 121 15.21 -59.10 -11.75
N SER A 122 16.52 -59.43 -11.71
CA SER A 122 17.59 -58.47 -11.40
C SER A 122 17.92 -57.42 -12.47
N THR A 123 17.86 -57.73 -13.76
CA THR A 123 18.33 -56.81 -14.81
C THR A 123 17.38 -55.64 -15.10
N MET A 124 16.07 -55.90 -15.15
CA MET A 124 15.06 -54.87 -15.39
C MET A 124 14.86 -53.95 -14.18
N ILE A 125 15.18 -54.45 -12.98
CA ILE A 125 15.16 -53.68 -11.73
C ILE A 125 16.28 -52.64 -11.68
N ASP A 126 17.46 -52.95 -12.22
CA ASP A 126 18.60 -52.02 -12.18
C ASP A 126 18.36 -50.76 -13.04
N GLU A 127 17.68 -50.87 -14.18
CA GLU A 127 17.30 -49.71 -14.99
C GLU A 127 16.22 -48.84 -14.32
N ASN A 128 15.19 -49.47 -13.74
CA ASN A 128 14.13 -48.75 -13.02
C ASN A 128 14.66 -48.06 -11.75
N TYR A 129 15.62 -48.69 -11.08
CA TYR A 129 16.32 -48.13 -9.93
C TYR A 129 17.12 -46.89 -10.34
N LYS A 130 17.92 -46.96 -11.42
CA LYS A 130 18.67 -45.80 -11.95
C LYS A 130 17.74 -44.64 -12.34
N LYS A 131 16.67 -44.93 -13.08
CA LYS A 131 15.70 -43.90 -13.50
C LYS A 131 14.98 -43.23 -12.33
N SER A 132 14.67 -43.97 -11.28
CA SER A 132 14.04 -43.40 -10.09
C SER A 132 15.02 -42.57 -9.25
N LEU A 133 16.29 -43.00 -9.13
CA LEU A 133 17.34 -42.17 -8.51
C LEU A 133 17.58 -40.87 -9.27
N GLU A 134 17.61 -40.91 -10.60
CA GLU A 134 17.74 -39.70 -11.43
C GLU A 134 16.60 -38.72 -11.15
N LYS A 135 15.36 -39.20 -11.09
CA LYS A 135 14.20 -38.38 -10.73
C LYS A 135 14.30 -37.80 -9.32
N ILE A 136 14.71 -38.61 -8.33
CA ILE A 136 14.92 -38.15 -6.95
C ILE A 136 16.00 -37.06 -6.92
N SER A 137 17.13 -37.28 -7.59
CA SER A 137 18.21 -36.30 -7.71
C SER A 137 17.74 -34.97 -8.30
N ASN A 138 16.98 -35.02 -9.41
CA ASN A 138 16.43 -33.81 -10.03
C ASN A 138 15.49 -33.07 -9.06
N THR A 139 14.59 -33.78 -8.40
CA THR A 139 13.72 -33.16 -7.40
C THR A 139 14.49 -32.62 -6.18
N THR A 140 15.66 -33.16 -5.83
CA THR A 140 16.52 -32.61 -4.77
C THR A 140 17.14 -31.29 -5.18
N VAL A 141 17.53 -31.15 -6.46
CA VAL A 141 18.01 -29.88 -7.01
C VAL A 141 16.88 -28.84 -6.99
N ASP A 142 15.67 -29.22 -7.41
CA ASP A 142 14.51 -28.33 -7.36
C ASP A 142 14.19 -27.88 -5.93
N LEU A 143 14.29 -28.81 -4.96
CA LEU A 143 14.08 -28.50 -3.54
C LEU A 143 15.08 -27.45 -3.04
N GLY A 144 16.36 -27.61 -3.38
CA GLY A 144 17.41 -26.64 -3.04
C GLY A 144 17.17 -25.26 -3.66
N SER A 145 16.73 -25.22 -4.92
CA SER A 145 16.38 -23.97 -5.61
C SER A 145 15.24 -23.22 -4.90
N VAL A 146 14.17 -23.92 -4.53
CA VAL A 146 13.03 -23.31 -3.84
C VAL A 146 13.35 -22.94 -2.39
N THR A 147 14.16 -23.74 -1.69
CA THR A 147 14.70 -23.37 -0.37
C THR A 147 15.46 -22.05 -0.45
N PHE A 148 16.38 -21.91 -1.41
CA PHE A 148 17.11 -20.66 -1.62
C PHE A 148 16.19 -19.48 -1.93
N LYS A 149 15.19 -19.67 -2.80
CA LYS A 149 14.17 -18.65 -3.10
C LYS A 149 13.45 -18.19 -1.83
N LEU A 150 13.00 -19.13 -0.99
CA LEU A 150 12.36 -18.80 0.29
C LEU A 150 13.30 -18.03 1.22
N GLU A 151 14.55 -18.47 1.35
CA GLU A 151 15.58 -17.79 2.15
C GLU A 151 15.77 -16.34 1.72
N THR A 152 15.88 -16.08 0.42
CA THR A 152 16.03 -14.71 -0.09
C THR A 152 14.80 -13.85 0.15
N LEU A 153 13.59 -14.42 0.12
CA LEU A 153 12.35 -13.67 0.32
C LEU A 153 12.15 -13.26 1.78
N ILE A 154 12.61 -14.07 2.74
CA ILE A 154 12.35 -13.85 4.17
C ILE A 154 13.59 -13.43 4.96
N VAL A 155 14.72 -13.18 4.28
CA VAL A 155 15.96 -12.72 4.90
C VAL A 155 15.72 -11.43 5.69
N GLY A 156 16.24 -11.37 6.92
CA GLY A 156 16.11 -10.21 7.81
C GLY A 156 14.77 -10.09 8.54
N LEU A 157 13.85 -11.06 8.40
CA LEU A 157 12.56 -11.08 9.10
C LEU A 157 12.63 -11.87 10.41
N GLU A 158 13.58 -11.51 11.27
CA GLU A 158 13.77 -12.17 12.57
C GLU A 158 12.67 -11.80 13.58
N PRO A 159 12.25 -12.74 14.45
CA PRO A 159 12.79 -14.09 14.67
C PRO A 159 12.12 -15.19 13.81
N ILE A 160 11.03 -14.88 13.12
CA ILE A 160 10.21 -15.86 12.40
C ILE A 160 10.99 -16.52 11.25
N ALA A 161 11.86 -15.77 10.56
CA ALA A 161 12.71 -16.30 9.51
C ALA A 161 13.59 -17.46 10.00
N THR A 162 14.24 -17.30 11.16
CA THR A 162 15.08 -18.36 11.77
C THR A 162 14.29 -19.64 12.03
N GLU A 163 13.06 -19.54 12.55
CA GLU A 163 12.23 -20.73 12.80
C GLU A 163 11.81 -21.41 11.49
N ILE A 164 11.49 -20.64 10.44
CA ILE A 164 11.18 -21.19 9.11
C ILE A 164 12.40 -21.90 8.53
N PHE A 165 13.60 -21.32 8.61
CA PHE A 165 14.84 -21.95 8.14
C PHE A 165 15.14 -23.24 8.88
N LYS A 166 14.95 -23.25 10.20
CA LYS A 166 15.09 -24.45 11.01
C LYS A 166 14.13 -25.54 10.56
N ASN A 167 12.85 -25.23 10.35
CA ASN A 167 11.89 -26.24 9.88
C ASN A 167 12.22 -26.75 8.48
N MET A 168 12.64 -25.88 7.55
CA MET A 168 13.05 -26.33 6.21
C MET A 168 14.26 -27.27 6.28
N LYS A 169 15.24 -26.97 7.13
CA LYS A 169 16.38 -27.86 7.35
C LYS A 169 15.95 -29.23 7.88
N GLU A 170 15.11 -29.25 8.93
CA GLU A 170 14.57 -30.50 9.50
C GLU A 170 13.82 -31.33 8.45
N ILE A 171 12.97 -30.68 7.64
CA ILE A 171 12.24 -31.34 6.55
C ILE A 171 13.21 -31.90 5.51
N ASN A 172 14.18 -31.11 5.06
CA ASN A 172 15.14 -31.53 4.02
C ASN A 172 15.97 -32.74 4.50
N ASP A 173 16.43 -32.72 5.76
CA ASP A 173 17.21 -33.81 6.36
C ASP A 173 16.37 -35.10 6.46
N LEU A 174 15.11 -34.99 6.90
CA LEU A 174 14.18 -36.12 7.00
C LEU A 174 13.85 -36.70 5.64
N VAL A 175 13.49 -35.86 4.67
CA VAL A 175 13.14 -36.30 3.32
C VAL A 175 14.34 -36.95 2.63
N GLY A 176 15.55 -36.39 2.79
CA GLY A 176 16.78 -36.99 2.26
C GLY A 176 17.05 -38.37 2.87
N THR A 177 16.95 -38.47 4.20
CA THR A 177 17.14 -39.74 4.93
C THR A 177 16.12 -40.79 4.51
N MET A 178 14.83 -40.42 4.49
CA MET A 178 13.74 -41.30 4.08
C MET A 178 13.91 -41.76 2.63
N SER A 179 14.24 -40.83 1.73
CA SER A 179 14.42 -41.13 0.31
C SER A 179 15.53 -42.13 0.09
N ILE A 180 16.70 -41.95 0.72
CA ILE A 180 17.82 -42.88 0.58
C ILE A 180 17.49 -44.23 1.23
N ASN A 181 17.01 -44.23 2.47
CA ASN A 181 16.78 -45.46 3.24
C ASN A 181 15.71 -46.34 2.60
N HIS A 182 14.55 -45.78 2.28
CA HIS A 182 13.42 -46.53 1.74
C HIS A 182 13.65 -46.97 0.30
N HIS A 183 14.32 -46.14 -0.50
CA HIS A 183 14.70 -46.49 -1.86
C HIS A 183 15.73 -47.63 -1.90
N THR A 184 16.75 -47.57 -1.03
CA THR A 184 17.79 -48.62 -0.92
C THR A 184 17.24 -49.93 -0.36
N LYS A 185 16.44 -49.86 0.72
CA LYS A 185 15.85 -51.05 1.36
C LYS A 185 14.65 -51.61 0.60
N ARG A 186 14.12 -50.87 -0.39
CA ARG A 186 12.88 -51.18 -1.11
C ARG A 186 11.72 -51.43 -0.16
N GLN A 187 11.63 -50.60 0.87
CA GLN A 187 10.58 -50.66 1.88
C GLN A 187 9.67 -49.44 1.75
N PRO A 188 8.34 -49.60 1.71
CA PRO A 188 7.45 -48.46 1.56
C PRO A 188 7.57 -47.53 2.77
N ILE A 189 7.35 -46.25 2.53
CA ILE A 189 7.20 -45.27 3.60
C ILE A 189 5.81 -45.48 4.19
N LEU A 190 5.76 -45.90 5.46
CA LEU A 190 4.50 -46.16 6.15
C LEU A 190 4.09 -44.96 7.01
N PRO A 191 2.81 -44.56 7.01
CA PRO A 191 2.35 -43.38 7.75
C PRO A 191 2.54 -43.45 9.28
N ASN A 192 2.70 -44.65 9.83
CA ASN A 192 2.89 -44.90 11.27
C ASN A 192 4.38 -44.99 11.67
N THR A 193 5.30 -44.79 10.73
CA THR A 193 6.73 -44.75 11.06
C THR A 193 7.08 -43.46 11.78
N LYS A 194 8.03 -43.53 12.71
CA LYS A 194 8.54 -42.36 13.42
C LYS A 194 9.01 -41.28 12.43
N GLU A 195 9.77 -41.66 11.41
CA GLU A 195 10.29 -40.74 10.39
C GLU A 195 9.17 -39.97 9.66
N TYR A 196 8.08 -40.65 9.28
CA TYR A 196 6.94 -39.99 8.66
C TYR A 196 6.21 -39.05 9.62
N ILE A 197 6.04 -39.45 10.88
CA ILE A 197 5.40 -38.60 11.91
C ILE A 197 6.23 -37.35 12.16
N ASP A 198 7.55 -37.48 12.34
CA ASP A 198 8.49 -36.37 12.55
C ASP A 198 8.48 -35.42 11.32
N LEU A 199 8.37 -35.97 10.11
CA LEU A 199 8.24 -35.18 8.88
C LEU A 199 6.93 -34.38 8.86
N GLN A 200 5.80 -35.01 9.21
CA GLN A 200 4.51 -34.30 9.28
C GLN A 200 4.51 -33.20 10.35
N GLU A 201 5.11 -33.45 11.50
CA GLU A 201 5.25 -32.44 12.56
C GLU A 201 6.06 -31.24 12.06
N SER A 202 7.19 -31.49 11.40
CA SER A 202 8.07 -30.45 10.86
C SER A 202 7.37 -29.65 9.75
N ILE A 203 6.63 -30.31 8.86
CA ILE A 203 5.78 -29.65 7.84
C ILE A 203 4.72 -28.77 8.49
N ASN A 204 4.10 -29.21 9.58
CA ASN A 204 3.07 -28.43 10.26
C ASN A 204 3.67 -27.21 10.96
N LYS A 205 4.83 -27.34 11.60
CA LYS A 205 5.59 -26.21 12.17
C LYS A 205 5.93 -25.18 11.08
N PHE A 206 6.48 -25.64 9.96
CA PHE A 206 6.78 -24.79 8.80
C PHE A 206 5.53 -24.01 8.33
N LYS A 207 4.42 -24.71 8.08
CA LYS A 207 3.15 -24.07 7.66
C LYS A 207 2.68 -23.02 8.65
N ASN A 208 2.71 -23.33 9.95
CA ASN A 208 2.28 -22.41 10.98
C ASN A 208 3.16 -21.15 11.03
N ASN A 209 4.47 -21.32 10.94
CA ASN A 209 5.41 -20.21 10.96
C ASN A 209 5.28 -19.32 9.70
N VAL A 210 5.10 -19.92 8.51
CA VAL A 210 4.80 -19.18 7.28
C VAL A 210 3.47 -18.43 7.40
N MET A 211 2.42 -19.06 7.94
CA MET A 211 1.13 -18.39 8.12
C MET A 211 1.21 -17.23 9.12
N ASN A 212 1.98 -17.38 10.20
CA ASN A 212 2.22 -16.32 11.16
C ASN A 212 2.98 -15.15 10.51
N LEU A 213 4.01 -15.44 9.69
CA LEU A 213 4.73 -14.43 8.92
C LEU A 213 3.78 -13.62 8.04
N LEU A 214 2.94 -14.32 7.26
CA LEU A 214 2.00 -13.69 6.34
C LEU A 214 0.97 -12.83 7.10
N LYS A 215 0.49 -13.29 8.26
CA LYS A 215 -0.44 -12.51 9.12
C LYS A 215 0.21 -11.26 9.69
N GLU A 216 1.40 -11.38 10.28
CA GLU A 216 2.14 -10.23 10.83
C GLU A 216 2.38 -9.17 9.73
N LYS A 217 2.79 -9.63 8.54
CA LYS A 217 2.97 -8.76 7.37
C LYS A 217 1.67 -8.39 6.67
N THR A 218 0.51 -8.83 7.12
CA THR A 218 -0.79 -8.30 6.67
C THR A 218 -1.39 -7.34 7.71
N GLU A 219 -1.08 -7.48 8.99
CA GLU A 219 -1.69 -6.70 10.08
C GLU A 219 -0.93 -5.42 10.43
N ASN A 220 0.40 -5.36 10.20
CA ASN A 220 1.22 -4.16 10.44
C ASN A 220 1.00 -3.08 9.36
N PHE A 221 -0.23 -2.56 9.24
CA PHE A 221 -0.62 -1.37 8.47
C PHE A 221 -0.71 -0.15 9.36
#